data_AF-A0A535HND0-F1
#
_entry.id   AF-A0A535HND0-F1
#
_cell.length_a   1.000
_cell.length_b   1.000
_cell.length_c   1.000
_cell.angle_alpha   90.00
_cell.angle_beta   90.00
_cell.angle_gamma   90.00
#
_symmetry.space_group_name_H-M   'P 1'
#
loop_
_entity.id
_entity.type
_entity.pdbx_description
1 polymer ?
#
loop_
_entity_poly.entity_id
_entity_poly.type
_entity_poly.pdbx_seq_one_letter_code
_entity_poly.pdbx_strand_id
1 'polypeptide(L)' 'MAKKTVFVSDLSGAEIADGKSATISIKFADARKGTYVLDVSEAESEELGQKGRKQARRGRRPKAAA' A
#
# COMPACT_ATOMS: atom_id res chain seq x y z
N MET A 1 2.19 -32.65 -0.42
CA MET A 1 2.42 -31.41 -1.18
C MET A 1 2.12 -30.23 -0.26
N ALA A 2 3.12 -29.43 0.09
CA ALA A 2 2.89 -28.20 0.83
C ALA A 2 2.25 -27.17 -0.11
N LYS A 3 1.11 -26.60 0.28
CA LYS A 3 0.47 -25.52 -0.48
C LYS A 3 1.27 -24.25 -0.22
N LYS A 4 1.95 -23.74 -1.24
CA LYS A 4 2.58 -22.41 -1.19
C LYS A 4 1.50 -21.37 -1.49
N THR A 5 1.22 -20.49 -0.54
CA THR A 5 0.39 -19.31 -0.79
C THR A 5 1.26 -18.27 -1.49
N VAL A 6 0.82 -17.78 -2.65
CA VAL A 6 1.53 -16.75 -3.41
C VAL A 6 0.68 -15.50 -3.37
N PHE A 7 1.24 -14.40 -2.88
CA PHE A 7 0.64 -13.08 -3.01
C PHE A 7 1.02 -12.51 -4.37
N VAL A 8 0.04 -11.95 -5.09
CA VAL A 8 0.23 -11.38 -6.43
C VAL A 8 -0.21 -9.92 -6.36
N SER A 9 0.60 -9.01 -6.94
CA SER A 9 0.28 -7.58 -7.00
C SER A 9 -0.86 -7.33 -7.98
N ASP A 10 -1.88 -6.59 -7.56
CA ASP A 10 -3.00 -6.16 -8.42
C ASP A 10 -2.55 -5.15 -9.50
N LEU A 11 -1.36 -4.56 -9.35
CA LEU A 11 -0.86 -3.52 -10.25
C LEU A 11 0.00 -4.09 -11.39
N SER A 12 0.92 -5.00 -11.07
CA SER A 12 1.82 -5.62 -12.06
C SER A 12 1.51 -7.08 -12.38
N GLY A 13 0.69 -7.76 -11.57
CA GLY A 13 0.51 -9.21 -11.66
C GLY A 13 1.75 -10.01 -11.23
N ALA A 14 2.76 -9.36 -10.64
CA ALA A 14 3.98 -10.00 -10.18
C ALA A 14 3.79 -10.65 -8.81
N GLU A 15 4.52 -11.74 -8.56
CA GLU A 15 4.57 -12.36 -7.23
C GLU A 15 5.23 -11.40 -6.22
N ILE A 16 4.52 -11.16 -5.12
CA ILE A 16 5.01 -10.39 -3.98
C ILE A 16 5.77 -11.36 -3.08
N ALA A 17 7.03 -11.03 -2.78
CA ALA A 17 7.81 -11.76 -1.80
C ALA A 17 7.19 -11.62 -0.40
N ASP A 18 7.19 -12.71 0.38
CA ASP A 18 6.62 -12.73 1.73
C ASP A 18 7.17 -11.57 2.59
N GLY A 19 6.24 -10.79 3.16
CA GLY A 19 6.56 -9.64 4.00
C GLY A 19 6.84 -8.32 3.26
N LYS A 20 6.81 -8.29 1.93
CA LYS A 20 6.97 -7.08 1.10
C LYS A 20 5.68 -6.63 0.42
N SER A 21 4.54 -6.93 1.04
CA SER A 21 3.22 -6.49 0.61
C SER A 21 2.85 -5.16 1.24
N ALA A 22 2.20 -4.31 0.46
CA ALA A 22 1.60 -3.08 0.93
C ALA A 22 0.19 -2.95 0.35
N THR A 23 -0.73 -2.41 1.14
CA THR A 23 -2.11 -2.19 0.73
C THR A 23 -2.34 -0.71 0.46
N ILE A 24 -2.79 -0.36 -0.74
CA ILE A 24 -3.14 1.00 -1.11
C ILE A 24 -4.66 1.15 -1.09
N SER A 25 -5.14 2.16 -0.35
CA SER A 25 -6.55 2.55 -0.35
C SER A 25 -6.73 3.87 -1.08
N ILE A 26 -7.36 3.84 -2.26
CA ILE A 26 -7.66 5.03 -3.06
C ILE A 26 -9.08 5.51 -2.71
N LYS A 27 -9.17 6.68 -2.08
CA LYS A 27 -10.44 7.36 -1.81
C LYS A 27 -10.71 8.38 -2.90
N PHE A 28 -11.83 8.22 -3.61
CA PHE A 28 -12.28 9.21 -4.57
C PHE A 28 -13.00 10.35 -3.86
N ALA A 29 -12.87 11.58 -4.38
CA ALA A 29 -13.65 12.72 -3.91
C ALA A 29 -15.15 12.57 -4.22
N ASP A 30 -15.47 11.83 -5.30
CA ASP A 30 -16.83 11.43 -5.61
C ASP A 30 -17.24 10.23 -4.75
N ALA A 31 -18.14 10.47 -3.79
CA ALA A 31 -18.62 9.48 -2.85
C ALA A 31 -19.33 8.28 -3.53
N ARG A 32 -19.80 8.42 -4.78
CA ARG A 32 -20.47 7.34 -5.51
C ARG A 32 -19.52 6.24 -5.96
N LYS A 33 -18.22 6.56 -6.10
CA LYS A 33 -17.20 5.61 -6.56
C LYS A 33 -16.67 4.70 -5.45
N GLY A 34 -16.93 5.02 -4.19
CA GLY A 34 -16.43 4.24 -3.05
C GLY A 34 -14.92 4.36 -2.85
N THR A 35 -14.31 3.31 -2.30
CA THR A 35 -12.86 3.21 -2.04
C THR A 35 -12.31 1.98 -2.74
N TYR A 36 -11.20 2.12 -3.47
CA TYR A 36 -10.50 0.98 -4.04
C TYR A 36 -9.39 0.55 -3.09
N VAL A 37 -9.26 -0.76 -2.89
CA VAL A 37 -8.22 -1.37 -2.06
C VAL A 37 -7.44 -2.29 -2.98
N LEU A 38 -6.13 -2.07 -3.07
CA LEU A 38 -5.22 -2.78 -3.96
C LEU A 38 -4.08 -3.35 -3.12
N ASP A 39 -3.76 -4.62 -3.32
CA ASP A 39 -2.56 -5.22 -2.75
C ASP A 39 -1.43 -5.15 -3.77
N VAL A 40 -0.33 -4.53 -3.37
CA VAL A 40 0.81 -4.24 -4.25
C VAL A 40 2.12 -4.56 -3.53
N SER A 41 3.21 -4.58 -4.28
CA SER A 41 4.52 -4.69 -3.67
C SER A 41 4.93 -3.39 -2.95
N GLU A 42 5.85 -3.52 -2.00
CA GLU A 42 6.45 -2.39 -1.29
C GLU A 42 7.12 -1.40 -2.27
N ALA A 43 7.83 -1.89 -3.28
CA ALA A 43 8.49 -1.05 -4.28
C ALA A 43 7.49 -0.21 -5.10
N GLU A 44 6.39 -0.82 -5.57
CA GLU A 44 5.32 -0.12 -6.29
C GLU A 44 4.64 0.92 -5.39
N SER A 45 4.43 0.56 -4.12
CA SER A 45 3.86 1.48 -3.13
C SER A 45 4.76 2.68 -2.85
N GLU A 46 6.07 2.46 -2.78
CA GLU A 46 7.04 3.55 -2.62
C GLU A 46 7.07 4.45 -3.85
N GLU A 47 7.05 3.90 -5.07
CA GLU A 47 7.00 4.69 -6.30
C GLU A 47 5.71 5.54 -6.36
N LEU A 48 4.56 4.95 -6.03
CA LEU A 48 3.29 5.68 -5.94
C LEU A 48 3.29 6.72 -4.81
N GLY A 49 3.91 6.39 -3.68
CA GLY A 49 4.06 7.28 -2.53
C GLY A 49 4.96 8.49 -2.81
N GLN A 50 5.99 8.33 -3.67
CA GLN A 50 6.87 9.42 -4.11
C GLN A 50 6.14 10.41 -5.02
N LYS A 51 5.21 9.93 -5.86
CA LYS A 51 4.36 10.79 -6.70
C LYS A 51 3.28 11.52 -5.88
N GLY A 52 3.00 11.07 -4.66
CA GLY A 52 1.97 11.60 -3.78
C GLY A 52 2.50 12.34 -2.55
N ARG A 53 1.60 12.56 -1.58
CA ARG A 53 1.94 13.11 -0.26
C ARG A 53 1.92 11.98 0.78
N LYS A 54 3.08 11.70 1.39
CA LYS A 54 3.18 10.74 2.50
C LYS A 54 2.40 11.24 3.71
N GLN A 55 1.32 10.55 4.07
CA GLN A 55 0.60 10.83 5.31
C GLN A 55 1.36 10.25 6.50
N ALA A 56 1.74 11.09 7.46
CA ALA A 56 2.38 10.63 8.68
C ALA A 56 1.43 9.71 9.46
N ARG A 57 1.97 8.66 10.09
CA ARG A 57 1.20 7.78 10.98
C ARG A 57 0.52 8.64 12.06
N ARG A 58 -0.81 8.66 12.09
CA ARG A 58 -1.60 9.41 13.08
C ARG A 58 -1.18 8.95 14.49
N GLY A 59 -0.78 9.90 15.35
CA GLY A 59 -0.33 9.62 16.73
C GLY A 59 1.18 9.50 16.94
N ARG A 60 2.01 9.46 15.89
CA ARG A 60 3.48 9.56 16.07
C ARG A 60 3.85 11.02 16.34
N ARG A 61 4.07 11.39 17.59
CA ARG A 61 4.68 12.69 17.93
C ARG A 61 6.09 12.76 17.32
N PRO A 62 6.46 13.85 16.62
CA PRO A 62 7.81 14.02 16.11
C PRO A 62 8.80 14.04 17.29
N LYS A 63 9.94 13.38 17.14
CA LYS A 63 10.99 13.29 18.19
C LYS A 63 11.51 14.66 18.65
N ALA A 64 11.30 15.71 17.85
CA ALA A 64 11.68 17.08 18.16
C ALA A 64 10.64 17.87 19.01
N ALA A 65 9.53 17.24 19.40
CA ALA A 65 8.51 17.87 20.26
C ALA A 65 8.52 17.30 21.70
N ALA A 66 9.68 16.83 22.17
CA ALA A 66 9.94 16.43 23.55
C ALA A 66 10.91 17.41 24.20
#